data_AF-A0A661DX16-F1
#
_entry.id   AF-A0A661DX16-F1
#
_cell.length_a   1.000
_cell.length_b   1.000
_cell.length_c   1.000
_cell.angle_alpha   90.00
_cell.angle_beta   90.00
_cell.angle_gamma   90.00
#
_symmetry.space_group_name_H-M   'P 1'
#
loop_
_entity.id
_entity.type
_entity.pdbx_description
1 polymer ?
#
loop_
_entity_poly.entity_id
_entity_poly.type
_entity_poly.pdbx_seq_one_letter_code
_entity_poly.pdbx_strand_id
1 'polypeptide(L)'
;MIRSPAARHPFWQDPLFYAALLAGLLCWLALYFVQHPLIQWGWPLREPWQFLLPVLLYPVVEEIVFRGLIQELVHDYMSQQSLGPVSIANLLTSFLFAGMHFIYHAPLWAALVFFPSLVFGFFKDRTGRLTAPILLHVFYNAGFLWLFTTPG
;
A
#
# COMPACT_ATOMS: atom_id res chain seq x y z
N MET A 1 12.04 -27.60 5.34
CA MET A 1 10.63 -28.00 5.14
C MET A 1 10.14 -27.26 3.90
N ILE A 2 10.02 -27.95 2.77
CA ILE A 2 9.66 -27.35 1.47
C ILE A 2 8.15 -27.08 1.50
N ARG A 3 7.74 -25.83 1.37
CA ARG A 3 6.32 -25.43 1.38
C ARG A 3 5.56 -26.19 0.29
N SER A 4 4.47 -26.87 0.66
CA SER A 4 3.41 -27.18 -0.30
C SER A 4 2.86 -25.87 -0.85
N PRO A 5 2.71 -25.68 -2.16
CA PRO A 5 2.16 -24.44 -2.71
C PRO A 5 0.69 -24.38 -2.29
N ALA A 6 0.38 -23.57 -1.28
CA ALA A 6 -1.00 -23.15 -1.03
C ALA A 6 -1.54 -22.61 -2.37
N ALA A 7 -2.75 -23.05 -2.75
CA ALA A 7 -3.37 -22.65 -4.00
C ALA A 7 -3.35 -21.13 -4.10
N ARG A 8 -2.50 -20.59 -4.98
CA ARG A 8 -2.29 -19.15 -5.14
C ARG A 8 -3.51 -18.59 -5.83
N HIS A 9 -4.48 -18.11 -5.05
CA HIS A 9 -5.69 -17.54 -5.61
C HIS A 9 -5.32 -16.29 -6.42
N PRO A 10 -5.70 -16.19 -7.70
CA PRO A 10 -5.47 -14.99 -8.46
C PRO A 10 -6.23 -13.82 -7.83
N PHE A 11 -5.54 -12.68 -7.65
CA PHE A 11 -6.11 -11.52 -6.98
C PHE A 11 -7.28 -10.90 -7.78
N TRP A 12 -7.27 -11.03 -9.11
CA TRP A 12 -8.34 -10.53 -9.98
C TRP A 12 -9.64 -11.34 -9.91
N GLN A 13 -9.66 -12.44 -9.16
CA GLN A 13 -10.88 -13.19 -8.85
C GLN A 13 -11.29 -13.02 -7.38
N ASP A 14 -10.53 -12.24 -6.61
CA ASP A 14 -10.72 -12.10 -5.18
C ASP A 14 -11.62 -10.88 -4.87
N PRO A 15 -12.84 -11.06 -4.33
CA PRO A 15 -13.73 -9.94 -4.02
C PRO A 15 -13.12 -8.96 -3.03
N LEU A 16 -12.20 -9.42 -2.16
CA LEU A 16 -11.51 -8.55 -1.22
C LEU A 16 -10.60 -7.54 -1.93
N PHE A 17 -10.02 -7.91 -3.08
CA PHE A 17 -9.19 -6.99 -3.86
C PHE A 17 -10.02 -5.81 -4.38
N TYR A 18 -11.22 -6.10 -4.89
CA TYR A 18 -12.17 -5.06 -5.31
C TYR A 18 -12.71 -4.25 -4.13
N ALA A 19 -12.93 -4.89 -2.97
CA ALA A 19 -13.30 -4.18 -1.76
C ALA A 19 -12.20 -3.21 -1.31
N ALA A 20 -10.92 -3.57 -1.46
CA ALA A 20 -9.79 -2.67 -1.19
C ALA A 20 -9.78 -1.49 -2.18
N LEU A 21 -9.95 -1.73 -3.48
CA LEU A 21 -10.08 -0.64 -4.46
C LEU A 21 -11.23 0.30 -4.11
N LEU A 22 -12.40 -0.25 -3.76
CA LEU A 22 -13.56 0.53 -3.34
C LEU A 22 -13.27 1.32 -2.05
N ALA A 23 -12.56 0.73 -1.08
CA ALA A 23 -12.16 1.42 0.13
C ALA A 23 -11.28 2.64 -0.19
N GLY A 24 -10.33 2.53 -1.12
CA GLY A 24 -9.54 3.66 -1.62
C GLY A 24 -10.42 4.78 -2.20
N LEU A 25 -11.37 4.44 -3.07
CA LEU A 25 -12.32 5.40 -3.64
C LEU A 25 -13.17 6.10 -2.56
N LEU A 26 -13.68 5.34 -1.59
CA LEU A 26 -14.48 5.88 -0.50
C LEU A 26 -13.65 6.77 0.43
N CYS A 27 -12.39 6.41 0.69
CA CYS A 27 -11.47 7.25 1.46
C CYS A 27 -11.18 8.57 0.74
N TRP A 28 -10.91 8.56 -0.57
CA TRP A 28 -10.73 9.80 -1.32
C TRP A 28 -12.00 10.64 -1.33
N LEU A 29 -13.17 10.03 -1.52
CA LEU A 29 -14.44 10.75 -1.47
C LEU A 29 -14.65 11.43 -0.11
N ALA A 30 -14.41 10.70 0.99
CA ALA A 30 -14.49 11.26 2.33
C ALA A 30 -13.49 12.41 2.53
N LEU A 31 -12.23 12.23 2.12
CA LEU A 31 -11.19 13.27 2.23
C LEU A 31 -11.53 14.51 1.38
N TYR A 32 -12.15 14.33 0.22
CA TYR A 32 -12.60 15.44 -0.63
C TYR A 32 -13.63 16.31 0.10
N PHE A 33 -14.59 15.70 0.79
CA PHE A 33 -15.58 16.43 1.58
C PHE A 33 -15.03 17.05 2.86
N VAL A 34 -13.91 16.55 3.39
CA VAL A 34 -13.27 17.10 4.60
C VAL A 34 -12.33 18.26 4.26
N GLN A 35 -11.53 18.12 3.20
CA GLN A 35 -10.47 19.07 2.87
C GLN A 35 -10.87 20.10 1.82
N HIS A 36 -11.91 19.82 1.02
CA HIS A 36 -12.32 20.64 -0.12
C HIS A 36 -11.15 21.09 -0.99
N PRO A 37 -10.32 20.15 -1.50
CA PRO A 37 -9.12 20.50 -2.25
C PRO A 37 -9.48 21.19 -3.57
N LEU A 38 -8.67 22.16 -3.97
CA LEU A 38 -8.71 22.71 -5.32
C LEU A 38 -7.94 21.79 -6.26
N ILE A 39 -8.67 20.88 -6.92
CA ILE A 39 -8.05 19.88 -7.81
C ILE A 39 -7.49 20.56 -9.06
N GLN A 40 -6.18 20.45 -9.26
CA GLN A 40 -5.51 20.91 -10.48
C GLN A 40 -5.36 19.77 -11.49
N TRP A 41 -6.41 19.46 -12.23
CA TRP A 41 -6.49 18.28 -13.11
C TRP A 41 -5.26 18.03 -14.00
N GLY A 42 -4.63 19.09 -14.53
CA GLY A 42 -3.48 19.00 -15.42
C GLY A 42 -2.10 19.02 -14.75
N TRP A 43 -2.00 19.05 -13.41
CA TRP A 43 -0.69 19.11 -12.75
C TRP A 43 0.22 17.91 -13.06
N PRO A 44 -0.26 16.66 -13.15
CA PRO A 44 0.62 15.53 -13.46
C PRO A 44 1.25 15.61 -14.85
N LEU A 45 0.60 16.31 -15.79
CA LEU A 45 1.14 16.51 -17.14
C LEU A 45 2.20 17.63 -17.17
N ARG A 46 2.09 18.61 -16.26
CA ARG A 46 3.08 19.69 -16.13
C ARG A 46 4.34 19.22 -15.41
N GLU A 47 4.18 18.38 -14.38
CA GLU A 47 5.23 17.88 -13.50
C GLU A 47 5.27 16.34 -13.49
N PRO A 48 5.49 15.68 -14.64
CA PRO A 48 5.30 14.22 -14.76
C PRO A 48 6.21 13.42 -13.84
N TRP A 49 7.43 13.86 -13.57
CA TRP A 49 8.32 13.14 -12.66
C TRP A 49 7.92 13.26 -11.19
N GLN A 50 7.35 14.39 -10.78
CA GLN A 50 6.82 14.54 -9.42
C GLN A 50 5.60 13.64 -9.18
N PHE A 51 4.93 13.21 -10.25
CA PHE A 51 3.82 12.24 -10.17
C PHE A 51 4.29 10.79 -10.35
N LEU A 52 5.01 10.48 -11.43
CA LEU A 52 5.35 9.10 -11.80
C LEU A 52 6.31 8.43 -10.82
N LEU A 53 7.25 9.17 -10.21
CA LEU A 53 8.16 8.59 -9.23
C LEU A 53 7.42 8.06 -7.99
N PRO A 54 6.64 8.85 -7.25
CA PRO A 54 5.92 8.37 -6.07
C PRO A 54 4.68 7.52 -6.39
N VAL A 55 4.15 7.55 -7.62
CA VAL A 55 3.02 6.71 -8.01
C VAL A 55 3.45 5.34 -8.52
N LEU A 56 4.59 5.24 -9.22
CA LEU A 56 5.02 3.99 -9.85
C LEU A 56 6.33 3.47 -9.27
N LEU A 57 7.40 4.26 -9.35
CA LEU A 57 8.73 3.76 -9.01
C LEU A 57 8.87 3.45 -7.52
N TYR A 58 8.50 4.40 -6.66
CA TYR A 58 8.65 4.23 -5.21
C TYR A 58 7.77 3.10 -4.68
N PRO A 59 6.46 3.00 -5.02
CA PRO A 59 5.63 1.87 -4.59
C PRO A 59 6.19 0.50 -5.00
N VAL A 60 6.74 0.38 -6.21
CA VAL A 60 7.36 -0.88 -6.66
C VAL A 60 8.57 -1.23 -5.80
N VAL A 61 9.47 -0.28 -5.58
CA VAL A 61 10.68 -0.48 -4.75
C VAL A 61 10.29 -0.78 -3.30
N GLU A 62 9.35 -0.01 -2.75
CA GLU A 62 8.84 -0.18 -1.39
C GLU A 62 8.21 -1.57 -1.20
N GLU A 63 7.33 -2.03 -2.11
CA GLU A 63 6.75 -3.35 -1.97
C GLU A 63 7.78 -4.47 -2.13
N ILE A 64 8.80 -4.32 -2.98
CA ILE A 64 9.90 -5.28 -3.05
C ILE A 64 10.65 -5.36 -1.71
N VAL A 65 11.02 -4.21 -1.14
CA VAL A 65 11.78 -4.16 0.11
C VAL A 65 10.94 -4.61 1.30
N PHE A 66 9.75 -4.06 1.48
CA PHE A 66 8.96 -4.33 2.67
C PHE A 66 8.23 -5.68 2.57
N ARG A 67 7.67 -6.05 1.41
CA ARG A 67 6.80 -7.25 1.29
C ARG A 67 7.56 -8.43 0.70
N GLY A 68 8.51 -8.17 -0.19
CA GLY A 68 9.36 -9.19 -0.78
C GLY A 68 10.52 -9.60 0.13
N LEU A 69 11.06 -8.69 0.93
CA LEU A 69 12.19 -8.96 1.82
C LEU A 69 11.78 -8.95 3.29
N ILE A 70 11.38 -7.80 3.85
CA ILE A 70 11.20 -7.67 5.31
C ILE A 70 10.09 -8.58 5.84
N GLN A 71 8.90 -8.56 5.22
CA GLN A 71 7.78 -9.41 5.64
C GLN A 71 8.11 -10.90 5.52
N GLU A 72 8.84 -11.31 4.47
CA GLU A 72 9.30 -12.70 4.32
C GLU A 72 10.32 -13.07 5.40
N LEU A 73 11.29 -12.19 5.70
CA LEU A 73 12.26 -12.41 6.77
C LEU A 73 11.58 -12.54 8.14
N VAL A 74 10.63 -11.65 8.47
CA VAL A 74 9.89 -11.74 9.74
C VAL A 74 9.07 -13.04 9.80
N HIS A 75 8.45 -13.41 8.68
CA HIS A 75 7.69 -14.65 8.58
C HIS A 75 8.58 -15.89 8.79
N ASP A 76 9.77 -15.92 8.21
CA ASP A 76 10.63 -17.10 8.24
C ASP A 76 11.48 -17.21 9.52
N TYR A 77 11.87 -16.09 10.13
CA TYR A 77 12.77 -16.08 11.30
C TYR A 77 12.12 -15.71 12.62
N MET A 78 10.94 -15.09 12.63
CA MET A 78 10.33 -14.56 13.85
C MET A 78 8.99 -15.22 14.18
N SER A 79 8.02 -15.15 13.27
CA SER A 79 6.70 -15.75 13.52
C SER A 79 5.91 -15.98 12.25
N GLN A 80 5.36 -17.19 12.14
CA GLN A 80 4.36 -17.56 11.13
C GLN A 80 2.92 -17.43 11.67
N GLN A 81 2.76 -16.92 12.89
CA GLN A 81 1.44 -16.77 13.49
C GLN A 81 0.66 -15.64 12.83
N SER A 82 -0.66 -15.79 12.85
CA SER A 82 -1.60 -14.79 12.35
C SER A 82 -2.66 -14.49 13.41
N LEU A 83 -3.04 -13.22 13.49
CA LEU A 83 -4.14 -12.69 14.29
C LEU A 83 -5.35 -12.51 13.36
N GLY A 84 -6.11 -13.59 13.16
CA GLY A 84 -7.18 -13.62 12.16
C GLY A 84 -6.60 -13.46 10.74
N PRO A 85 -7.05 -12.46 9.95
CA PRO A 85 -6.55 -12.26 8.59
C PRO A 85 -5.16 -11.61 8.53
N VAL A 86 -4.62 -11.08 9.64
CA VAL A 86 -3.37 -10.32 9.64
C VAL A 86 -2.24 -11.15 10.25
N SER A 87 -1.17 -11.41 9.48
CA SER A 87 0.02 -12.06 10.01
C SER A 87 0.82 -11.14 10.94
N ILE A 88 1.53 -11.71 11.92
CA ILE A 88 2.47 -10.95 12.75
C ILE A 88 3.54 -10.29 11.87
N ALA A 89 3.96 -10.98 10.80
CA ALA A 89 4.91 -10.46 9.82
C ALA A 89 4.40 -9.19 9.12
N ASN A 90 3.16 -9.21 8.64
CA ASN A 90 2.52 -8.04 8.04
C ASN A 90 2.38 -6.89 9.06
N LEU A 91 1.97 -7.20 10.29
CA LEU A 91 1.79 -6.20 11.34
C LEU A 91 3.10 -5.45 11.64
N LEU A 92 4.18 -6.18 11.90
CA LEU A 92 5.50 -5.60 12.21
C LEU A 92 6.08 -4.85 11.00
N THR A 93 5.96 -5.43 9.81
CA THR A 93 6.39 -4.76 8.57
C THR A 93 5.63 -3.46 8.36
N SER A 94 4.33 -3.43 8.66
CA SER A 94 3.51 -2.23 8.53
C SER A 94 3.85 -1.15 9.54
N PHE A 95 4.20 -1.52 10.77
CA PHE A 95 4.74 -0.56 11.74
C PHE A 95 6.05 0.05 11.27
N LEU A 96 6.97 -0.76 10.74
CA LEU A 96 8.24 -0.27 10.23
C LEU A 96 8.04 0.64 9.00
N PHE A 97 7.16 0.25 8.09
CA PHE A 97 6.81 1.04 6.90
C PHE A 97 6.24 2.42 7.28
N ALA A 98 5.25 2.45 8.18
CA ALA A 98 4.70 3.70 8.70
C ALA A 98 5.76 4.52 9.46
N GLY A 99 6.63 3.87 10.24
CA GLY A 99 7.74 4.50 10.94
C GLY A 99 8.68 5.28 10.01
N MET A 100 9.04 4.69 8.86
CA MET A 100 9.88 5.35 7.86
C MET A 100 9.22 6.59 7.25
N HIS A 101 7.89 6.63 7.20
CA HIS A 101 7.16 7.79 6.66
C HIS A 101 7.23 9.02 7.58
N PHE A 102 7.55 8.87 8.87
CA PHE A 102 7.75 10.02 9.77
C PHE A 102 8.96 10.87 9.41
N ILE A 103 9.88 10.36 8.58
CA ILE A 103 11.07 11.11 8.13
C ILE A 103 10.66 12.21 7.13
N TYR A 104 9.66 11.95 6.29
CA TYR A 104 9.31 12.79 5.15
C TYR A 104 7.89 13.36 5.19
N HIS A 105 7.03 12.87 6.08
CA HIS A 105 5.62 13.27 6.15
C HIS A 105 5.22 13.79 7.52
N ALA A 106 4.18 14.62 7.55
CA ALA A 106 3.60 15.08 8.80
C ALA A 106 3.11 13.88 9.64
N PRO A 107 3.20 13.94 10.99
CA PRO A 107 2.94 12.80 11.86
C PRO A 107 1.62 12.08 11.62
N LEU A 108 0.54 12.82 11.37
CA LEU A 108 -0.77 12.22 11.11
C LEU A 108 -0.78 11.41 9.81
N TRP A 109 -0.23 11.95 8.72
CA TRP A 109 -0.17 11.25 7.43
C TRP A 109 0.75 10.03 7.50
N ALA A 110 1.89 10.16 8.18
CA ALA A 110 2.80 9.04 8.43
C ALA A 110 2.15 7.92 9.26
N ALA A 111 1.35 8.25 10.27
CA ALA A 111 0.60 7.25 11.03
C ALA A 111 -0.49 6.58 10.18
N LEU A 112 -1.19 7.34 9.35
CA LEU A 112 -2.31 6.82 8.55
C LEU A 112 -1.87 5.85 7.45
N VAL A 113 -0.64 5.92 6.94
CA VAL A 113 -0.14 4.94 5.94
C VAL A 113 -0.04 3.51 6.50
N PHE A 114 -0.10 3.34 7.81
CA PHE A 114 -0.17 2.02 8.45
C PHE A 114 -1.35 1.17 7.96
N PHE A 115 -2.52 1.78 7.75
CA PHE A 115 -3.72 1.06 7.34
C PHE A 115 -3.65 0.50 5.90
N PRO A 116 -3.33 1.29 4.85
CA PRO A 116 -3.12 0.74 3.52
C PRO A 116 -1.94 -0.25 3.49
N SER A 117 -0.88 0.01 4.26
CA SER A 117 0.25 -0.89 4.43
C SER A 117 -0.17 -2.30 4.90
N LEU A 118 -1.09 -2.39 5.87
CA LEU A 118 -1.65 -3.66 6.34
C LEU A 118 -2.43 -4.38 5.24
N VAL A 119 -3.20 -3.65 4.44
CA VAL A 119 -3.96 -4.21 3.31
C VAL A 119 -3.01 -4.80 2.28
N PHE A 120 -1.92 -4.11 1.95
CA PHE A 120 -0.92 -4.59 0.99
C PHE A 120 -0.25 -5.88 1.48
N GLY A 121 0.19 -5.91 2.74
CA GLY A 121 0.78 -7.11 3.33
C GLY A 121 -0.19 -8.28 3.43
N PHE A 122 -1.49 -8.02 3.64
CA PHE A 122 -2.53 -9.05 3.57
C PHE A 122 -2.62 -9.69 2.19
N PHE A 123 -2.61 -8.90 1.12
CA PHE A 123 -2.61 -9.45 -0.25
C PHE A 123 -1.31 -10.16 -0.61
N LYS A 124 -0.16 -9.74 -0.06
CA LYS A 124 1.08 -10.50 -0.18
C LYS A 124 0.93 -11.89 0.44
N ASP A 125 0.46 -11.98 1.69
CA ASP A 125 0.27 -13.27 2.38
C ASP A 125 -0.74 -14.16 1.65
N ARG A 126 -1.85 -13.56 1.20
CA ARG A 126 -2.96 -14.28 0.55
C ARG A 126 -2.62 -14.80 -0.85
N THR A 127 -1.88 -14.02 -1.65
CA THR A 127 -1.58 -14.37 -3.05
C THR A 127 -0.20 -14.98 -3.23
N GLY A 128 0.70 -14.77 -2.27
CA GLY A 128 2.13 -15.10 -2.36
C GLY A 128 2.91 -14.23 -3.35
N ARG A 129 2.28 -13.22 -3.97
CA ARG A 129 2.86 -12.40 -5.05
C ARG A 129 2.90 -10.93 -4.66
N LEU A 130 3.81 -10.18 -5.29
CA LEU A 130 3.90 -8.73 -5.13
C LEU A 130 2.98 -7.96 -6.08
N THR A 131 2.38 -8.62 -7.08
CA THR A 131 1.56 -7.92 -8.08
C THR A 131 0.33 -7.23 -7.47
N ALA A 132 -0.38 -7.91 -6.57
CA ALA A 132 -1.54 -7.35 -5.90
C ALA A 132 -1.20 -6.15 -5.00
N PRO A 133 -0.23 -6.25 -4.05
CA PRO A 133 0.14 -5.10 -3.24
C PRO A 133 0.70 -3.94 -4.06
N ILE A 134 1.54 -4.19 -5.08
CA ILE A 134 2.05 -3.13 -5.96
C ILE A 134 0.90 -2.39 -6.64
N LEU A 135 -0.06 -3.11 -7.24
CA LEU A 135 -1.17 -2.47 -7.95
C LEU A 135 -2.06 -1.65 -7.01
N LEU A 136 -2.32 -2.15 -5.81
CA LEU A 136 -3.06 -1.39 -4.80
C LEU A 136 -2.27 -0.16 -4.35
N HIS A 137 -0.98 -0.29 -4.08
CA HIS A 137 -0.15 0.83 -3.66
C HIS A 137 -0.09 1.93 -4.73
N VAL A 138 0.17 1.55 -5.98
CA VAL A 138 0.12 2.44 -7.14
C VAL A 138 -1.24 3.15 -7.25
N PHE A 139 -2.34 2.39 -7.13
CA PHE A 139 -3.69 2.96 -7.17
C PHE A 139 -3.92 3.98 -6.07
N TYR A 140 -3.57 3.65 -4.82
CA TYR A 140 -3.74 4.49 -3.64
C TYR A 140 -2.93 5.80 -3.77
N ASN A 141 -1.65 5.71 -4.16
CA ASN A 141 -0.80 6.89 -4.37
C ASN A 141 -1.26 7.73 -5.55
N ALA A 142 -1.67 7.11 -6.66
CA ALA A 142 -2.13 7.83 -7.85
C ALA A 142 -3.30 8.76 -7.52
N GLY A 143 -4.36 8.24 -6.90
CA GLY A 143 -5.53 9.06 -6.56
C GLY A 143 -5.22 10.04 -5.44
N PHE A 144 -4.46 9.64 -4.41
CA PHE A 144 -4.11 10.56 -3.33
C PHE A 144 -3.30 11.76 -3.83
N LEU A 145 -2.22 11.52 -4.58
CA LEU A 145 -1.38 12.59 -5.11
C LEU A 145 -2.17 13.45 -6.08
N TRP A 146 -2.88 12.84 -7.04
CA TRP A 146 -3.57 13.61 -8.07
C TRP A 146 -4.64 14.56 -7.50
N LEU A 147 -5.42 14.08 -6.51
CA LEU A 147 -6.57 14.81 -5.97
C LEU A 147 -6.21 15.77 -4.82
N PHE A 148 -5.17 15.45 -4.03
CA PHE A 148 -4.90 16.15 -2.77
C PHE A 148 -3.51 16.79 -2.69
N THR A 149 -2.66 16.59 -3.70
CA THR A 149 -1.33 17.21 -3.76
C THR A 149 -1.26 18.19 -4.92
N THR A 150 -0.61 19.33 -4.68
CA THR A 150 -0.20 20.25 -5.72
C THR A 150 1.31 20.43 -5.62
N PRO A 151 2.07 20.15 -6.69
CA PRO A 151 3.49 20.49 -6.71
C PRO A 151 3.64 22.02 -6.63
N GLY A 152 4.58 22.47 -5.79
CA GLY A 152 4.94 23.87 -5.62
C GLY A 152 6.04 24.31 -6.59
#